data_AF-A0A9P0BBJ8-F1
#
_entry.id   AF-A0A9P0BBJ8-F1
#
_cell.length_a   1.000
_cell.length_b   1.000
_cell.length_c   1.000
_cell.angle_alpha   90.00
_cell.angle_beta   90.00
_cell.angle_gamma   90.00
#
_symmetry.space_group_name_H-M   'P 1'
#
loop_
_entity.id
_entity.type
_entity.pdbx_description
1 polymer ?
#
loop_
_entity_poly.entity_id
_entity_poly.type
_entity_poly.pdbx_seq_one_letter_code
_entity_poly.pdbx_strand_id
1 'polypeptide(L)'
;MASSNNKEQFQAVLNDLRNAVKTRIDADEEDIQNFLSYFNGQEQMITETTAMTINAKFSQYQSMLQFLERRAHDFSIQAENCLGPAKEKLTNERGRVIAKIKEKLGHEVRMVRQLYQGYQTKSNAILVDIQNEIATIEEKLNELDAQYISEAMPAIGQKINNLPTEMLNEYEDIKNQVQQKGEKLANFIEDAIIEVETIGSIVEADAKKCVYTLIQEHQTNKANA
;
A
#
# COMPACT_ATOMS: atom_id res chain seq x y z
N MET A 1 12.82 -9.18 -59.28
CA MET A 1 13.34 -10.10 -58.23
C MET A 1 13.83 -9.36 -56.98
N ALA A 2 14.26 -8.09 -57.03
CA ALA A 2 14.65 -7.32 -55.83
C ALA A 2 13.47 -6.87 -54.93
N SER A 3 12.24 -6.75 -55.45
CA SER A 3 11.11 -6.24 -54.65
C SER A 3 10.48 -7.25 -53.68
N SER A 4 10.60 -8.56 -53.92
CA SER A 4 10.03 -9.55 -52.97
C SER A 4 10.93 -9.74 -51.74
N ASN A 5 12.25 -9.65 -51.91
CA ASN A 5 13.23 -9.84 -50.84
C ASN A 5 13.17 -8.70 -49.80
N ASN A 6 12.97 -7.45 -50.25
CA ASN A 6 12.77 -6.31 -49.35
C ASN A 6 11.43 -6.39 -48.61
N LYS A 7 10.38 -6.92 -49.25
CA LYS A 7 9.05 -7.08 -48.62
C LYS A 7 9.09 -8.12 -47.49
N GLU A 8 9.77 -9.25 -47.72
CA GLU A 8 9.99 -10.28 -46.71
C GLU A 8 10.86 -9.80 -45.55
N GLN A 9 11.97 -9.10 -45.83
CA GLN A 9 12.81 -8.50 -44.78
C GLN A 9 12.06 -7.46 -43.94
N PHE A 10 11.18 -6.68 -44.59
CA PHE A 10 10.38 -5.69 -43.89
C PHE A 10 9.31 -6.32 -42.98
N GLN A 11 8.64 -7.37 -43.46
CA GLN A 11 7.70 -8.14 -42.65
C GLN A 11 8.40 -8.82 -41.46
N ALA A 12 9.65 -9.27 -41.63
CA ALA A 12 10.45 -9.81 -40.54
C ALA A 12 10.72 -8.74 -39.45
N VAL A 13 11.14 -7.54 -39.84
CA VAL A 13 11.39 -6.43 -38.89
C VAL A 13 10.11 -6.02 -38.13
N LEU A 14 8.96 -5.97 -38.80
CA LEU A 14 7.68 -5.66 -38.13
C LEU A 14 7.28 -6.75 -37.14
N ASN A 15 7.48 -8.02 -37.49
CA ASN A 15 7.21 -9.13 -36.58
C ASN A 15 8.16 -9.15 -35.37
N ASP A 16 9.45 -8.86 -35.57
CA ASP A 16 10.42 -8.76 -34.48
C ASP A 16 10.05 -7.64 -33.52
N LEU A 17 9.58 -6.50 -34.04
CA LEU A 17 9.14 -5.39 -33.22
C LEU A 17 7.84 -5.70 -32.45
N ARG A 18 6.86 -6.32 -33.12
CA ARG A 18 5.62 -6.82 -32.50
C ARG A 18 5.93 -7.75 -31.33
N ASN A 19 6.89 -8.67 -31.52
CA ASN A 19 7.34 -9.59 -30.49
C ASN A 19 8.08 -8.87 -29.36
N ALA A 20 8.99 -7.95 -29.67
CA ALA A 20 9.75 -7.21 -28.66
C ALA A 20 8.85 -6.35 -27.75
N VAL A 21 7.87 -5.64 -28.33
CA VAL A 21 6.86 -4.88 -27.58
C VAL A 21 6.05 -5.80 -26.69
N LYS A 22 5.55 -6.91 -27.24
CA LYS A 22 4.75 -7.88 -26.48
C LYS A 22 5.55 -8.49 -25.33
N THR A 23 6.78 -8.92 -25.57
CA THR A 23 7.66 -9.46 -24.52
C THR A 23 7.94 -8.43 -23.43
N ARG A 24 8.09 -7.14 -23.78
CA ARG A 24 8.29 -6.08 -22.79
C ARG A 24 7.05 -5.88 -21.93
N ILE A 25 5.87 -5.79 -22.54
CA ILE A 25 4.60 -5.63 -21.82
C ILE A 25 4.32 -6.85 -20.95
N ASP A 26 4.50 -8.06 -21.48
CA ASP A 26 4.30 -9.30 -20.73
C ASP A 26 5.26 -9.34 -19.51
N ALA A 27 6.52 -8.90 -19.65
CA ALA A 27 7.49 -8.81 -18.55
C ALA A 27 7.14 -7.72 -17.53
N ASP A 28 6.73 -6.54 -17.98
CA ASP A 28 6.32 -5.45 -17.09
C ASP A 28 5.03 -5.82 -16.31
N GLU A 29 4.07 -6.51 -16.96
CA GLU A 29 2.87 -7.05 -16.30
C GLU A 29 3.23 -8.09 -15.22
N GLU A 30 4.20 -8.97 -15.50
CA GLU A 30 4.71 -9.94 -14.52
C GLU A 30 5.38 -9.25 -13.33
N ASP A 31 6.25 -8.27 -13.58
CA ASP A 31 6.92 -7.50 -12.52
C ASP A 31 5.91 -6.76 -11.64
N ILE A 32 4.87 -6.17 -12.22
CA ILE A 32 3.86 -5.46 -11.45
C ILE A 32 2.92 -6.44 -10.74
N GLN A 33 2.61 -7.61 -11.31
CA GLN A 33 1.90 -8.67 -10.59
C GLN A 33 2.71 -9.16 -9.38
N ASN A 34 4.02 -9.38 -9.54
CA ASN A 34 4.91 -9.75 -8.45
C ASN A 34 4.93 -8.67 -7.38
N PHE A 35 4.97 -7.40 -7.78
CA PHE A 35 4.89 -6.27 -6.87
C PHE A 35 3.54 -6.21 -6.13
N LEU A 36 2.41 -6.46 -6.80
CA LEU A 36 1.10 -6.52 -6.18
C LEU A 36 0.96 -7.68 -5.21
N SER A 37 1.48 -8.84 -5.57
CA SER A 37 1.49 -10.02 -4.70
C SER A 37 2.28 -9.73 -3.43
N TYR A 38 3.47 -9.12 -3.58
CA TYR A 38 4.26 -8.61 -2.47
C TYR A 38 3.50 -7.57 -1.64
N PHE A 39 2.83 -6.61 -2.29
CA PHE A 39 2.08 -5.55 -1.60
C PHE A 39 0.86 -6.07 -0.85
N ASN A 40 0.10 -7.01 -1.42
CA ASN A 40 -1.01 -7.68 -0.72
C ASN A 40 -0.49 -8.53 0.45
N GLY A 41 0.66 -9.19 0.29
CA GLY A 41 1.32 -9.90 1.39
C GLY A 41 1.74 -8.95 2.52
N GLN A 42 2.32 -7.80 2.17
CA GLN A 42 2.67 -6.74 3.10
C GLN A 42 1.43 -6.16 3.78
N GLU A 43 0.33 -5.93 3.06
CA GLU A 43 -0.95 -5.45 3.63
C GLU A 43 -1.44 -6.38 4.74
N GLN A 44 -1.50 -7.68 4.45
CA GLN A 44 -1.97 -8.66 5.41
C GLN A 44 -1.02 -8.74 6.61
N MET A 45 0.29 -8.83 6.36
CA MET A 45 1.31 -8.86 7.41
C MET A 45 1.28 -7.61 8.29
N ILE A 46 1.15 -6.42 7.70
CA ILE A 46 1.05 -5.15 8.41
C ILE A 46 -0.22 -5.11 9.25
N THR A 47 -1.36 -5.51 8.68
CA THR A 47 -2.64 -5.49 9.40
C THR A 47 -2.58 -6.41 10.62
N GLU A 48 -2.08 -7.62 10.43
CA GLU A 48 -1.97 -8.62 11.48
C GLU A 48 -0.94 -8.21 12.53
N THR A 49 0.27 -7.80 12.13
CA THR A 49 1.35 -7.40 13.04
C THR A 49 0.98 -6.15 13.83
N THR A 50 0.37 -5.16 13.18
CA THR A 50 -0.07 -3.92 13.84
C THR A 50 -1.21 -4.21 14.82
N ALA A 51 -2.21 -5.00 14.41
CA ALA A 51 -3.29 -5.40 15.31
C ALA A 51 -2.77 -6.20 16.51
N MET A 52 -1.83 -7.13 16.29
CA MET A 52 -1.16 -7.88 17.36
C MET A 52 -0.40 -6.96 18.32
N THR A 53 0.40 -6.03 17.78
CA THR A 53 1.20 -5.09 18.58
C THR A 53 0.30 -4.19 19.43
N ILE A 54 -0.76 -3.64 18.83
CA ILE A 54 -1.74 -2.81 19.53
C ILE A 54 -2.45 -3.60 20.62
N ASN A 55 -2.91 -4.82 20.32
CA ASN A 55 -3.53 -5.68 21.31
C ASN A 55 -2.56 -6.00 22.46
N ALA A 56 -1.30 -6.29 22.17
CA ALA A 56 -0.29 -6.55 23.19
C ALA A 56 -0.08 -5.33 24.10
N LYS A 57 0.03 -4.13 23.54
CA LYS A 57 0.16 -2.88 24.32
C LYS A 57 -1.06 -2.64 25.20
N PHE A 58 -2.28 -2.75 24.67
CA PHE A 58 -3.50 -2.63 25.48
C PHE A 58 -3.58 -3.69 26.59
N SER A 59 -3.15 -4.93 26.33
CA SER A 59 -3.07 -5.99 27.35
C SER A 59 -2.05 -5.67 28.45
N GLN A 60 -0.93 -5.01 28.13
CA GLN A 60 0.02 -4.53 29.15
C GLN A 60 -0.64 -3.51 30.09
N TYR A 61 -1.36 -2.52 29.55
CA TYR A 61 -2.07 -1.54 30.37
C TYR A 61 -3.21 -2.18 31.19
N GLN A 62 -3.95 -3.14 30.64
CA GLN A 62 -4.94 -3.90 31.40
C GLN A 62 -4.31 -4.68 32.57
N SER A 63 -3.16 -5.30 32.34
CA SER A 63 -2.42 -6.02 33.39
C SER A 63 -1.94 -5.06 34.50
N MET A 64 -1.53 -3.85 34.13
CA MET A 64 -1.19 -2.79 35.08
C MET A 64 -2.39 -2.36 35.93
N LEU A 65 -3.58 -2.18 35.33
CA LEU A 65 -4.79 -1.86 36.08
C LEU A 65 -5.17 -2.99 37.05
N GLN A 66 -5.03 -4.26 36.66
CA GLN A 66 -5.24 -5.40 37.56
C GLN A 66 -4.22 -5.45 38.72
N PHE A 67 -3.00 -4.98 38.48
CA PHE A 67 -2.01 -4.83 39.55
C PHE A 67 -2.43 -3.73 40.53
N LEU A 68 -2.89 -2.57 40.05
CA LEU A 68 -3.41 -1.49 40.89
C LEU A 68 -4.65 -1.92 41.68
N GLU A 69 -5.53 -2.72 41.06
CA GLU A 69 -6.71 -3.30 41.71
C GLU A 69 -6.33 -4.20 42.89
N ARG A 70 -5.39 -5.12 42.67
CA ARG A 70 -4.83 -5.97 43.72
C ARG A 70 -4.18 -5.12 44.81
N ARG A 71 -3.42 -4.09 44.43
CA ARG A 71 -2.77 -3.22 45.41
C ARG A 71 -3.77 -2.46 46.27
N ALA A 72 -4.86 -1.94 45.70
CA ALA A 72 -5.93 -1.31 46.47
C ALA A 72 -6.62 -2.33 47.39
N HIS A 73 -6.83 -3.55 46.90
CA HIS A 73 -7.41 -4.64 47.70
C HIS A 73 -6.55 -5.02 48.90
N ASP A 74 -5.22 -5.04 48.78
CA ASP A 74 -4.29 -5.28 49.92
C ASP A 74 -4.50 -4.28 51.06
N PHE A 75 -4.94 -3.06 50.74
CA PHE A 75 -5.28 -2.02 51.72
C PHE A 75 -6.77 -2.00 52.10
N SER A 76 -7.56 -2.96 51.62
CA SER A 76 -9.02 -3.02 51.80
C SER A 76 -9.76 -1.81 51.22
N ILE A 77 -9.26 -1.27 50.09
CA ILE A 77 -9.83 -0.10 49.40
C ILE A 77 -10.54 -0.55 48.13
N GLN A 78 -11.75 -0.03 47.92
CA GLN A 78 -12.45 -0.17 46.65
C GLN A 78 -11.95 0.89 45.67
N ALA A 79 -11.25 0.46 44.62
CA ALA A 79 -10.68 1.34 43.61
C ALA A 79 -11.51 1.45 42.32
N GLU A 80 -12.77 0.97 42.31
CA GLU A 80 -13.62 0.93 41.12
C GLU A 80 -13.80 2.31 40.49
N ASN A 81 -13.94 3.36 41.31
CA ASN A 81 -14.06 4.75 40.84
C ASN A 81 -12.81 5.27 40.12
N CYS A 82 -11.65 4.64 40.33
CA CYS A 82 -10.40 4.93 39.63
C CYS A 82 -10.19 4.00 38.42
N LEU A 83 -10.49 2.71 38.59
CA LEU A 83 -10.10 1.66 37.65
C LEU A 83 -11.18 1.34 36.61
N GLY A 84 -12.46 1.49 36.94
CA GLY A 84 -13.58 1.32 36.00
C GLY A 84 -13.48 2.25 34.80
N PRO A 85 -13.38 3.59 35.00
CA PRO A 85 -13.22 4.54 33.91
C PRO A 85 -11.95 4.32 33.09
N ALA A 86 -10.85 3.91 33.74
CA ALA A 86 -9.60 3.58 33.05
C ALA A 86 -9.73 2.34 32.14
N LYS A 87 -10.37 1.27 32.63
CA LYS A 87 -10.67 0.05 31.87
C LYS A 87 -11.59 0.33 30.67
N GLU A 88 -12.63 1.13 30.88
CA GLU A 88 -13.56 1.55 29.82
C GLU A 88 -12.85 2.39 28.75
N LYS A 89 -12.06 3.39 29.16
CA LYS A 89 -11.30 4.23 28.25
C LYS A 89 -10.33 3.42 27.40
N LEU A 90 -9.56 2.50 27.99
CA LEU A 90 -8.67 1.61 27.22
C LEU A 90 -9.44 0.75 26.21
N THR A 91 -10.62 0.23 26.60
CA THR A 91 -11.43 -0.62 25.73
C THR A 91 -11.98 0.16 24.53
N ASN A 92 -12.49 1.37 24.77
CA ASN A 92 -13.04 2.23 23.74
C ASN A 92 -11.94 2.72 22.78
N GLU A 93 -10.81 3.17 23.32
CA GLU A 93 -9.68 3.63 22.51
C GLU A 93 -9.05 2.50 21.69
N ARG A 94 -8.98 1.28 22.24
CA ARG A 94 -8.55 0.10 21.47
C ARG A 94 -9.43 -0.12 20.24
N GLY A 95 -10.75 -0.10 20.42
CA GLY A 95 -11.70 -0.26 19.32
C GLY A 95 -11.54 0.84 18.27
N ARG A 96 -11.43 2.09 18.71
CA ARG A 96 -11.27 3.27 17.84
C ARG A 96 -9.98 3.22 17.01
N VAL A 97 -8.84 2.95 17.65
CA VAL A 97 -7.53 2.93 16.97
C VAL A 97 -7.47 1.79 15.95
N ILE A 98 -7.96 0.59 16.29
CA ILE A 98 -8.01 -0.54 15.35
C ILE A 98 -8.90 -0.21 14.14
N ALA A 99 -10.07 0.40 14.36
CA ALA A 99 -10.96 0.79 13.28
C ALA A 99 -10.31 1.82 12.35
N LYS A 100 -9.68 2.87 12.93
CA LYS A 100 -8.95 3.92 12.19
C LYS A 100 -7.83 3.34 11.31
N ILE A 101 -7.07 2.38 11.83
CA ILE A 101 -5.99 1.73 11.08
C ILE A 101 -6.55 0.92 9.92
N LYS A 102 -7.56 0.08 10.17
CA LYS A 102 -8.21 -0.72 9.13
C LYS A 102 -8.80 0.13 8.01
N GLU A 103 -9.45 1.24 8.36
CA GLU A 103 -10.04 2.16 7.39
C GLU A 103 -8.98 2.78 6.48
N LYS A 104 -7.91 3.31 7.07
CA LYS A 104 -6.85 4.01 6.34
C LYS A 104 -5.99 3.06 5.51
N LEU A 105 -5.64 1.90 6.07
CA LEU A 105 -4.91 0.86 5.34
C LEU A 105 -5.72 0.32 4.16
N GLY A 106 -7.01 0.03 4.37
CA GLY A 106 -7.90 -0.35 3.29
C GLY A 106 -8.09 0.75 2.24
N HIS A 107 -8.03 2.04 2.61
CA HIS A 107 -8.05 3.15 1.66
C HIS A 107 -6.79 3.19 0.79
N GLU A 108 -5.60 3.16 1.39
CA GLU A 108 -4.34 3.21 0.63
C GLU A 108 -4.16 1.99 -0.28
N VAL A 109 -4.56 0.80 0.17
CA VAL A 109 -4.55 -0.42 -0.64
C VAL A 109 -5.48 -0.28 -1.86
N ARG A 110 -6.69 0.25 -1.67
CA ARG A 110 -7.60 0.53 -2.79
C ARG A 110 -6.99 1.51 -3.79
N MET A 111 -6.30 2.55 -3.30
CA MET A 111 -5.61 3.50 -4.16
C MET A 111 -4.50 2.83 -4.98
N VAL A 112 -3.71 1.94 -4.38
CA VAL A 112 -2.68 1.17 -5.10
C VAL A 112 -3.31 0.25 -6.14
N ARG A 113 -4.42 -0.43 -5.82
CA ARG A 113 -5.17 -1.26 -6.80
C ARG A 113 -5.72 -0.43 -7.96
N GLN A 114 -6.20 0.78 -7.71
CA GLN A 114 -6.67 1.68 -8.78
C GLN A 114 -5.53 2.13 -9.70
N LEU A 115 -4.37 2.47 -9.15
CA LEU A 115 -3.18 2.78 -9.96
C LEU A 115 -2.80 1.61 -10.85
N TYR A 116 -2.85 0.38 -10.32
CA TYR A 116 -2.60 -0.83 -11.10
C TYR A 116 -3.62 -1.04 -12.23
N GLN A 117 -4.91 -0.90 -11.95
CA GLN A 117 -5.94 -1.01 -12.98
C GLN A 117 -5.77 0.07 -14.06
N GLY A 118 -5.37 1.28 -13.66
CA GLY A 118 -5.01 2.36 -14.57
C GLY A 118 -3.82 1.98 -15.46
N TYR A 119 -2.78 1.38 -14.89
CA TYR A 119 -1.65 0.85 -15.64
C TYR A 119 -2.08 -0.22 -16.65
N GLN A 120 -2.86 -1.23 -16.24
CA GLN A 120 -3.34 -2.28 -17.14
C GLN A 120 -4.17 -1.72 -18.29
N THR A 121 -5.00 -0.72 -18.01
CA THR A 121 -5.81 -0.08 -19.06
C THR A 121 -4.92 0.67 -20.05
N LYS A 122 -3.94 1.45 -19.55
CA LYS A 122 -3.02 2.21 -20.39
C LYS A 122 -2.09 1.30 -21.21
N SER A 123 -1.48 0.29 -20.58
CA SER A 123 -0.60 -0.68 -21.25
C SER A 123 -1.33 -1.44 -22.35
N ASN A 124 -2.56 -1.91 -22.09
CA ASN A 124 -3.39 -2.53 -23.11
C ASN A 124 -3.77 -1.55 -24.23
N ALA A 125 -4.09 -0.30 -23.92
CA ALA A 125 -4.36 0.71 -24.94
C ALA A 125 -3.14 0.94 -25.85
N ILE A 126 -1.95 1.04 -25.27
CA ILE A 126 -0.69 1.18 -26.03
C ILE A 126 -0.43 -0.08 -26.88
N LEU A 127 -0.62 -1.28 -26.33
CA LEU A 127 -0.48 -2.53 -27.08
C LEU A 127 -1.42 -2.57 -28.29
N VAL A 128 -2.69 -2.20 -28.10
CA VAL A 128 -3.71 -2.15 -29.16
C VAL A 128 -3.34 -1.11 -30.20
N ASP A 129 -2.92 0.09 -29.80
CA ASP A 129 -2.48 1.14 -30.71
C ASP A 129 -1.27 0.68 -31.56
N ILE A 130 -0.29 0.00 -30.94
CA ILE A 130 0.86 -0.58 -31.65
C ILE A 130 0.39 -1.65 -32.65
N GLN A 131 -0.50 -2.54 -32.24
CA GLN A 131 -1.03 -3.58 -33.13
C GLN A 131 -1.77 -2.99 -34.33
N ASN A 132 -2.55 -1.92 -34.09
CA ASN A 132 -3.29 -1.19 -35.13
C ASN A 132 -2.34 -0.44 -36.07
N GLU A 133 -1.29 0.20 -35.55
CA GLU A 133 -0.29 0.87 -36.39
C GLU A 133 0.45 -0.17 -37.26
N ILE A 134 0.87 -1.31 -36.70
CA ILE A 134 1.50 -2.39 -37.48
C ILE A 134 0.54 -2.93 -38.54
N ALA A 135 -0.73 -3.16 -38.21
CA ALA A 135 -1.74 -3.64 -39.16
C ALA A 135 -1.96 -2.64 -40.31
N THR A 136 -2.03 -1.34 -40.01
CA THR A 136 -2.12 -0.27 -41.01
C THR A 136 -0.90 -0.28 -41.94
N ILE A 137 0.29 -0.52 -41.40
CA ILE A 137 1.53 -0.63 -42.17
C ILE A 137 1.50 -1.86 -43.07
N GLU A 138 1.07 -3.02 -42.56
CA GLU A 138 0.92 -4.26 -43.33
C GLU A 138 -0.04 -4.09 -44.51
N GLU A 139 -1.14 -3.36 -44.30
CA GLU A 139 -2.15 -3.05 -45.33
C GLU A 139 -1.56 -2.15 -46.44
N LYS A 140 -0.85 -1.08 -46.05
CA LYS A 140 -0.15 -0.16 -46.99
C LYS A 140 0.98 -0.85 -47.74
N LEU A 141 1.65 -1.83 -47.13
CA LEU A 141 2.68 -2.64 -47.79
C LEU A 141 2.10 -3.56 -48.87
N ASN A 142 0.85 -4.00 -48.69
CA ASN A 142 0.14 -4.84 -49.65
C ASN A 142 -0.37 -4.06 -50.87
N GLU A 143 -0.64 -2.76 -50.71
CA GLU A 143 -1.04 -1.85 -51.80
C GLU A 143 0.11 -1.50 -52.78
N LEU A 144 1.37 -1.84 -52.47
CA LEU A 144 2.53 -1.75 -53.38
C LEU A 144 2.80 -0.35 -54.00
N ASP A 145 2.42 0.74 -53.34
CA ASP A 145 2.75 2.11 -53.78
C ASP A 145 4.17 2.51 -53.35
N ALA A 146 5.14 2.31 -54.24
CA ALA A 146 6.57 2.52 -53.98
C ALA A 146 6.92 3.97 -53.57
N GLN A 147 6.14 4.96 -53.99
CA GLN A 147 6.39 6.37 -53.69
C GLN A 147 5.87 6.71 -52.28
N TYR A 148 4.66 6.24 -51.96
CA TYR A 148 4.09 6.33 -50.62
C TYR A 148 4.92 5.58 -49.58
N ILE A 149 5.41 4.38 -49.91
CA ILE A 149 6.27 3.58 -49.03
C ILE A 149 7.56 4.34 -48.71
N SER A 150 8.19 5.03 -49.68
CA SER A 150 9.45 5.76 -49.43
C SER A 150 9.28 6.99 -48.53
N GLU A 151 8.10 7.62 -48.56
CA GLU A 151 7.78 8.83 -47.77
C GLU A 151 7.22 8.49 -46.38
N ALA A 152 6.41 7.44 -46.27
CA ALA A 152 5.81 7.01 -45.01
C ALA A 152 6.81 6.28 -44.10
N MET A 153 7.78 5.57 -44.70
CA MET A 153 8.76 4.73 -44.00
C MET A 153 9.56 5.43 -42.88
N PRO A 154 10.13 6.63 -43.09
CA PRO A 154 10.89 7.33 -42.05
C PRO A 154 10.02 7.78 -40.87
N ALA A 155 8.80 8.26 -41.15
CA ALA A 155 7.86 8.71 -40.11
C ALA A 155 7.35 7.53 -39.27
N ILE A 156 7.06 6.40 -39.94
CA ILE A 156 6.70 5.14 -39.30
C ILE A 156 7.86 4.60 -38.45
N GLY A 157 9.08 4.60 -39.00
CA GLY A 157 10.27 4.16 -38.27
C GLY A 157 10.57 5.01 -37.03
N GLN A 158 10.35 6.33 -37.10
CA GLN A 158 10.48 7.21 -35.94
C GLN A 158 9.44 6.91 -34.85
N LYS A 159 8.17 6.75 -35.24
CA LYS A 159 7.10 6.39 -34.29
C LYS A 159 7.40 5.07 -33.58
N ILE A 160 7.75 4.05 -34.36
CA ILE A 160 8.13 2.72 -33.87
C ILE A 160 9.33 2.78 -32.91
N ASN A 161 10.34 3.59 -33.21
CA ASN A 161 11.54 3.69 -32.38
C ASN A 161 11.31 4.46 -31.07
N ASN A 162 10.35 5.38 -31.03
CA ASN A 162 10.07 6.20 -29.84
C ASN A 162 9.12 5.51 -28.84
N LEU A 163 8.23 4.65 -29.34
CA LEU A 163 7.21 3.94 -28.54
C LEU A 163 7.77 3.17 -27.31
N PRO A 164 8.86 2.37 -27.42
CA PRO A 164 9.44 1.69 -26.26
C PRO A 164 9.92 2.65 -25.16
N THR A 165 10.37 3.85 -25.55
CA THR A 165 10.85 4.86 -24.60
C THR A 165 9.69 5.53 -23.86
N GLU A 166 8.60 5.83 -24.55
CA GLU A 166 7.38 6.37 -23.95
C GLU A 166 6.75 5.39 -22.96
N MET A 167 6.72 4.09 -23.30
CA MET A 167 6.25 3.04 -22.40
C MET A 167 7.08 2.91 -21.13
N LEU A 168 8.41 2.96 -21.26
CA LEU A 168 9.32 2.88 -20.13
C LEU A 168 9.09 4.03 -19.13
N ASN A 169 8.85 5.24 -19.65
CA ASN A 169 8.63 6.42 -18.81
C ASN A 169 7.32 6.33 -18.01
N GLU A 170 6.24 5.86 -18.62
CA GLU A 170 4.96 5.65 -17.93
C GLU A 170 5.06 4.55 -16.85
N TYR A 171 5.81 3.48 -17.13
CA TYR A 171 6.08 2.41 -16.15
C TYR A 171 6.82 2.96 -14.92
N GLU A 172 7.91 3.71 -15.13
CA GLU A 172 8.71 4.25 -14.03
C GLU A 172 7.94 5.28 -13.18
N ASP A 173 7.06 6.10 -13.77
CA ASP A 173 6.19 7.00 -12.99
C ASP A 173 5.27 6.22 -12.03
N ILE A 174 4.67 5.13 -12.50
CA ILE A 174 3.74 4.33 -11.71
C ILE A 174 4.46 3.60 -10.58
N LYS A 175 5.64 3.04 -10.87
CA LYS A 175 6.52 2.45 -9.85
C LYS A 175 6.86 3.44 -8.75
N ASN A 176 7.22 4.68 -9.11
CA ASN A 176 7.52 5.75 -8.15
C ASN A 176 6.30 6.11 -7.29
N GLN A 177 5.11 6.24 -7.89
CA GLN A 177 3.89 6.53 -7.14
C GLN A 177 3.52 5.42 -6.15
N VAL A 178 3.69 4.16 -6.56
CA VAL A 178 3.43 3.00 -5.68
C VAL A 178 4.43 2.95 -4.53
N GLN A 179 5.72 3.19 -4.79
CA GLN A 179 6.75 3.21 -3.75
C GLN A 179 6.52 4.31 -2.70
N GLN A 180 6.23 5.54 -3.14
CA GLN A 180 5.91 6.64 -2.22
C GLN A 180 4.68 6.37 -1.35
N LYS A 181 3.68 5.67 -1.90
CA LYS A 181 2.48 5.27 -1.14
C LYS A 181 2.80 4.20 -0.11
N GLY A 182 3.67 3.24 -0.44
CA GLY A 182 4.19 2.26 0.51
C GLY A 182 4.89 2.92 1.71
N GLU A 183 5.74 3.91 1.46
CA GLU A 183 6.43 4.67 2.51
C GLU A 183 5.46 5.44 3.42
N LYS A 184 4.45 6.11 2.85
CA LYS A 184 3.41 6.81 3.62
C LYS A 184 2.62 5.87 4.52
N LEU A 185 2.36 4.65 4.07
CA LEU A 185 1.67 3.63 4.86
C LEU A 185 2.53 3.20 6.07
N ALA A 186 3.84 3.01 5.87
CA ALA A 186 4.78 2.69 6.94
C ALA A 186 4.78 3.75 8.06
N ASN A 187 4.91 5.02 7.70
CA ASN A 187 4.90 6.13 8.67
C ASN A 187 3.58 6.21 9.45
N PHE A 188 2.44 5.96 8.79
CA PHE A 188 1.14 5.98 9.45
C PHE A 188 1.00 4.88 10.52
N ILE A 189 1.59 3.70 10.29
CA ILE A 189 1.59 2.60 11.27
C ILE A 189 2.40 2.99 12.50
N GLU A 190 3.56 3.60 12.29
CA GLU A 190 4.42 4.10 13.37
C GLU A 190 3.69 5.15 14.21
N ASP A 191 3.05 6.13 13.57
CA ASP A 191 2.23 7.14 14.25
C ASP A 191 1.09 6.52 15.08
N ALA A 192 0.45 5.48 14.55
CA ALA A 192 -0.65 4.81 15.24
C ALA A 192 -0.17 4.02 16.48
N ILE A 193 1.05 3.47 16.44
CA ILE A 193 1.68 2.83 17.60
C ILE A 193 2.00 3.89 18.68
N ILE A 194 2.56 5.03 18.29
CA ILE A 194 2.84 6.15 19.20
C ILE A 194 1.55 6.68 19.85
N GLU A 195 0.45 6.76 19.10
CA GLU A 195 -0.87 7.15 19.61
C GLU A 195 -1.33 6.19 20.73
N VAL A 196 -1.17 4.87 20.55
CA VAL A 196 -1.52 3.86 21.57
C VAL A 196 -0.66 3.99 22.82
N GLU A 197 0.65 4.19 22.66
CA GLU A 197 1.56 4.38 23.80
C GLU A 197 1.23 5.63 24.60
N THR A 198 0.87 6.72 23.91
CA THR A 198 0.46 7.98 24.54
C THR A 198 -0.83 7.80 25.34
N ILE A 199 -1.86 7.21 24.74
CA ILE A 199 -3.15 6.95 25.41
C ILE A 199 -2.95 6.09 26.65
N GLY A 200 -2.25 4.97 26.50
CA GLY A 200 -2.05 4.03 27.59
C GLY A 200 -1.24 4.63 28.75
N SER A 201 -0.20 5.42 28.44
CA SER A 201 0.62 6.09 29.46
C SER A 201 -0.18 7.12 30.27
N ILE A 202 -1.07 7.88 29.61
CA ILE A 202 -1.98 8.82 30.30
C ILE A 202 -2.94 8.06 31.21
N VAL A 203 -3.58 7.01 30.69
CA VAL A 203 -4.51 6.20 31.49
C VAL A 203 -3.82 5.56 32.69
N GLU A 204 -2.61 5.03 32.49
CA GLU A 204 -1.78 4.48 33.56
C GLU A 204 -1.50 5.54 34.64
N ALA A 205 -1.01 6.71 34.23
CA ALA A 205 -0.65 7.78 35.15
C ALA A 205 -1.86 8.24 35.99
N ASP A 206 -3.01 8.43 35.35
CA ASP A 206 -4.25 8.86 36.01
C ASP A 206 -4.77 7.80 37.00
N ALA A 207 -4.83 6.53 36.56
CA ALA A 207 -5.27 5.43 37.41
C ALA A 207 -4.34 5.23 38.61
N LYS A 208 -3.02 5.29 38.39
CA LYS A 208 -2.02 5.20 39.44
C LYS A 208 -2.17 6.35 40.43
N LYS A 209 -2.23 7.59 39.95
CA LYS A 209 -2.42 8.77 40.82
C LYS A 209 -3.68 8.60 41.68
N CYS A 210 -4.80 8.23 41.08
CA CYS A 210 -6.07 8.06 41.78
C CYS A 210 -5.98 6.98 42.88
N VAL A 211 -5.49 5.78 42.56
CA VAL A 211 -5.39 4.67 43.52
C VAL A 211 -4.44 4.98 44.66
N TYR A 212 -3.28 5.58 44.38
CA TYR A 212 -2.30 5.89 45.42
C TYR A 212 -2.79 7.00 46.36
N THR A 213 -3.54 7.98 45.85
CA THR A 213 -4.20 8.99 46.70
C THR A 213 -5.19 8.32 47.66
N LEU A 214 -6.04 7.41 47.17
CA LEU A 214 -6.98 6.67 48.03
C LEU A 214 -6.26 5.85 49.11
N ILE A 215 -5.15 5.19 48.76
CA ILE A 215 -4.32 4.45 49.73
C ILE A 215 -3.76 5.39 50.80
N GLN A 216 -3.22 6.54 50.40
CA GLN A 216 -2.65 7.51 51.34
C GLN A 216 -3.70 8.09 52.28
N GLU A 217 -4.88 8.43 51.76
CA GLU A 217 -6.02 8.90 52.56
C GLU A 217 -6.45 7.84 53.59
N HIS A 218 -6.56 6.58 53.18
CA HIS A 218 -6.91 5.48 54.08
C HIS A 218 -5.89 5.28 55.20
N GLN A 219 -4.59 5.30 54.88
CA GLN A 219 -3.51 5.16 55.85
C GLN A 219 -3.49 6.32 56.86
N THR A 220 -3.71 7.54 56.38
CA THR A 220 -3.77 8.74 57.23
C THR A 220 -4.95 8.66 58.20
N ASN A 221 -6.12 8.23 57.71
CA ASN A 221 -7.31 8.07 58.55
C ASN A 221 -7.13 6.97 59.61
N LYS A 222 -6.44 5.87 59.29
CA LYS A 222 -6.10 4.82 60.27
C LYS A 222 -5.10 5.27 61.34
N ALA A 223 -4.19 6.19 61.02
CA ALA A 223 -3.20 6.69 61.97
C ALA A 223 -3.80 7.70 62.98
N ASN A 224 -4.91 8.34 62.61
CA ASN A 224 -5.59 9.35 63.42
C ASN A 224 -6.79 8.81 64.22
N ALA A 225 -7.17 7.54 64.02
CA ALA A 225 -8.26 6.84 64.70
C ALA A 225 -7.71 5.96 65.85
#